data_AF-A0A0S7WGJ4-F1
#
_entry.id   AF-A0A0S7WGJ4-F1
#
_cell.length_a   1.000
_cell.length_b   1.000
_cell.length_c   1.000
_cell.angle_alpha   90.00
_cell.angle_beta   90.00
_cell.angle_gamma   90.00
#
_symmetry.space_group_name_H-M   'P 1'
#
loop_
_entity.id
_entity.type
_entity.pdbx_description
1 polymer ?
#
loop_
_entity_poly.entity_id
_entity_poly.type
_entity_poly.pdbx_seq_one_letter_code
_entity_poly.pdbx_strand_id
1 'polypeptide(L)' 'MLKRKDDRSVGYRQIGLLTLIPIIMVVAPLLGYFLGSFLDEKLGTEPYLMIVFIVFGFVAAGKEVYALIKRSAKEE' A
#
# COMPACT_ATOMS: atom_id res chain seq x y z
N MET A 1 -7.02 -42.48 3.70
CA MET A 1 -7.60 -41.59 2.66
C MET A 1 -7.63 -40.19 3.24
N LEU A 2 -6.96 -39.24 2.57
CA LEU A 2 -6.41 -38.01 3.14
C LEU A 2 -7.43 -37.04 3.72
N LYS A 3 -7.11 -36.54 4.91
CA LYS A 3 -7.82 -35.54 5.72
C LYS A 3 -7.65 -34.15 5.06
N ARG A 4 -8.59 -33.71 4.21
CA ARG A 4 -8.63 -32.32 3.71
C ARG A 4 -9.24 -31.41 4.76
N LYS A 5 -8.36 -30.80 5.55
CA LYS A 5 -8.65 -29.77 6.55
C LYS A 5 -7.99 -28.48 6.05
N ASP A 6 -8.57 -27.80 5.05
CA ASP A 6 -7.95 -26.56 4.55
C ASP A 6 -8.87 -25.53 3.86
N ASP A 7 -10.17 -25.46 4.18
CA ASP A 7 -11.03 -24.36 3.69
C ASP A 7 -11.19 -23.20 4.69
N ARG A 8 -10.71 -23.37 5.92
CA ARG A 8 -10.81 -22.34 6.98
C ARG A 8 -9.62 -21.38 7.00
N SER A 9 -8.52 -21.70 6.32
CA SER A 9 -7.31 -20.86 6.22
C SER A 9 -7.42 -19.80 5.12
N VAL A 10 -8.28 -20.02 4.12
CA VAL A 10 -8.51 -19.14 2.97
C VAL A 10 -9.24 -17.85 3.40
N GLY A 11 -10.25 -17.97 4.28
CA GLY A 11 -11.00 -16.81 4.79
C GLY A 11 -10.15 -15.87 5.68
N TYR A 12 -9.32 -16.40 6.58
CA TYR A 12 -8.51 -15.54 7.46
C TYR A 12 -7.36 -14.83 6.72
N ARG A 13 -6.79 -15.45 5.67
CA ARG A 13 -5.77 -14.82 4.83
C ARG A 13 -6.34 -13.67 3.99
N GLN A 14 -7.54 -13.85 3.42
CA GLN A 14 -8.20 -12.80 2.65
C GLN A 14 -8.60 -11.60 3.54
N ILE A 15 -9.07 -11.84 4.77
CA ILE A 15 -9.40 -10.77 5.72
C ILE A 15 -8.13 -10.03 6.18
N GLY A 16 -7.03 -10.75 6.45
CA GLY A 16 -5.75 -10.15 6.80
C GLY A 16 -5.21 -9.22 5.70
N LEU A 17 -5.30 -9.63 4.43
CA LEU A 17 -4.92 -8.79 3.30
C LEU A 17 -5.82 -7.55 3.17
N LEU A 18 -7.12 -7.69 3.39
CA LEU A 18 -8.06 -6.55 3.35
C LEU A 18 -7.73 -5.49 4.42
N THR A 19 -7.33 -5.91 5.62
CA THR A 19 -6.97 -4.99 6.71
C THR A 19 -5.68 -4.23 6.46
N LEU A 20 -4.78 -4.76 5.63
CA LEU A 20 -3.51 -4.12 5.30
C LEU A 20 -3.65 -3.05 4.20
N ILE A 21 -4.68 -3.14 3.35
CA ILE A 21 -4.91 -2.18 2.26
C ILE A 21 -5.01 -0.72 2.75
N PRO A 22 -5.85 -0.39 3.76
CA PRO A 22 -5.92 0.98 4.29
C PRO A 22 -4.59 1.43 4.90
N ILE A 23 -3.88 0.52 5.57
CA ILE A 23 -2.60 0.82 6.20
C ILE A 23 -1.56 1.19 5.13
N ILE A 24 -1.44 0.40 4.05
CA ILE A 24 -0.52 0.68 2.95
C ILE A 24 -0.86 2.02 2.27
N MET A 25 -2.16 2.31 2.10
CA MET A 25 -2.63 3.58 1.52
C MET A 25 -2.29 4.81 2.36
N VAL A 26 -2.14 4.68 3.67
CA VAL A 26 -1.76 5.80 4.56
C VAL A 26 -0.24 5.88 4.76
N VAL A 27 0.42 4.74 4.89
CA VAL A 27 1.88 4.67 5.13
C VAL A 27 2.67 5.21 3.94
N ALA A 28 2.26 4.93 2.70
CA ALA A 28 3.01 5.38 1.53
C ALA A 28 3.03 6.91 1.36
N PRO A 29 1.90 7.65 1.47
CA PRO A 29 1.90 9.11 1.50
C PRO A 29 2.66 9.70 2.71
N LEU A 30 2.56 9.07 3.89
CA LEU A 30 3.31 9.51 5.08
C LEU A 30 4.82 9.43 4.86
N LEU A 31 5.31 8.35 4.27
CA LEU A 31 6.72 8.22 3.90
C LEU A 31 7.12 9.28 2.86
N GLY A 32 6.24 9.56 1.89
CA GLY A 32 6.45 10.64 0.93
C GLY A 32 6.54 12.02 1.59
N TYR A 33 5.68 12.30 2.58
CA TYR A 33 5.73 13.53 3.36
C TYR A 33 7.03 13.66 4.15
N PHE A 34 7.44 12.62 4.89
CA PHE A 34 8.67 12.64 5.70
C PHE A 34 9.93 12.77 4.84
N LEU A 35 10.02 12.00 3.76
CA LEU A 35 11.17 12.07 2.86
C LEU A 35 11.19 13.39 2.09
N GLY A 36 10.03 13.83 1.62
CA GLY A 36 9.92 15.05 0.83
C GLY A 36 10.16 16.32 1.67
N SER A 37 9.66 16.38 2.91
CA SER A 37 9.98 17.49 3.83
C SER A 37 11.45 17.53 4.21
N PHE A 38 12.07 16.39 4.53
CA PHE A 38 13.50 16.31 4.78
C PHE A 38 14.35 16.80 3.59
N LEU A 39 13.91 16.47 2.37
CA LEU A 39 14.61 16.89 1.16
C LEU A 39 14.36 18.36 0.81
N ASP A 40 13.13 18.84 1.02
CA ASP A 40 12.75 20.25 0.86
C ASP A 40 13.52 21.16 1.82
N GLU A 41 13.67 20.77 3.09
CA GLU A 41 14.44 21.51 4.08
C GLU A 41 15.93 21.57 3.71
N LYS A 42 16.48 20.46 3.18
CA LYS A 42 17.88 20.40 2.75
C LYS A 42 18.17 21.21 1.48
N LEU A 43 17.21 21.30 0.56
CA LEU A 43 17.35 21.97 -0.73
C LEU A 43 16.78 23.40 -0.74
N GLY A 44 16.06 23.80 0.31
CA GLY A 44 15.36 25.08 0.39
C GLY A 44 14.18 25.19 -0.57
N THR A 45 13.61 24.05 -1.02
CA THR A 45 12.52 23.97 -2.00
C THR A 45 11.15 23.76 -1.37
N GLU A 46 11.02 23.96 -0.07
CA GLU A 46 9.77 23.75 0.66
C GLU A 46 8.63 24.62 0.08
N PRO A 47 7.46 24.06 -0.30
CA PRO A 47 6.98 22.69 -0.08
C PRO A 47 6.88 21.82 -1.37
N TYR A 48 7.69 22.09 -2.40
CA TYR A 48 7.53 21.47 -3.72
C TYR A 48 7.89 19.97 -3.77
N LEU A 49 9.02 19.55 -3.21
CA LEU A 49 9.40 18.13 -3.22
C LEU A 49 8.47 17.31 -2.32
N MET A 50 8.06 17.86 -1.19
CA MET A 50 7.06 17.25 -0.32
C MET A 50 5.78 16.88 -1.08
N ILE A 51 5.21 17.83 -1.82
CA ILE A 51 3.99 17.58 -2.62
C ILE A 51 4.24 16.50 -3.67
N VAL A 52 5.37 16.56 -4.38
CA VAL A 52 5.73 15.56 -5.39
C VAL A 52 5.82 14.17 -4.77
N PHE A 53 6.56 14.01 -3.66
CA PHE A 53 6.73 12.70 -3.01
C PHE A 53 5.44 12.15 -2.41
N ILE A 54 4.55 13.00 -1.88
CA ILE A 54 3.23 12.59 -1.42
C ILE A 54 2.40 12.04 -2.58
N VAL A 55 2.35 12.76 -3.71
CA VAL A 55 1.62 12.31 -4.91
C VAL A 55 2.18 10.98 -5.42
N PHE A 56 3.51 10.84 -5.46
CA PHE A 56 4.15 9.56 -5.79
C PHE A 56 3.76 8.44 -4.81
N GLY A 57 3.70 8.72 -3.51
CA GLY A 57 3.26 7.79 -2.48
C GLY A 57 1.81 7.32 -2.70
N PHE A 58 0.90 8.23 -3.01
CA PHE A 58 -0.50 7.91 -3.34
C PHE A 58 -0.62 7.07 -4.61
N VAL A 59 0.10 7.43 -5.67
CA VAL A 59 0.07 6.68 -6.94
C VAL A 59 0.65 5.29 -6.76
N ALA A 60 1.75 5.14 -6.02
CA ALA A 60 2.35 3.84 -5.72
C ALA A 60 1.40 2.94 -4.92
N ALA A 61 0.79 3.47 -3.86
CA ALA A 61 -0.19 2.73 -3.06
C ALA A 61 -1.42 2.32 -3.89
N GLY A 62 -1.98 3.24 -4.67
CA GLY A 62 -3.12 2.95 -5.53
C GLY A 62 -2.83 1.85 -6.57
N LYS A 63 -1.62 1.87 -7.16
CA LYS A 63 -1.18 0.81 -8.09
C LYS A 63 -1.03 -0.55 -7.39
N GLU A 64 -0.48 -0.57 -6.19
CA GLU A 64 -0.31 -1.82 -5.42
C GLU A 64 -1.66 -2.42 -5.05
N VAL A 65 -2.58 -1.60 -4.53
CA VAL A 65 -3.94 -2.03 -4.18
C VAL A 65 -4.69 -2.53 -5.41
N TYR A 66 -4.61 -1.82 -6.54
CA TYR A 66 -5.23 -2.28 -7.79
C TYR A 66 -4.65 -3.61 -8.27
N ALA A 67 -3.33 -3.81 -8.16
CA ALA A 67 -2.68 -5.06 -8.51
C ALA A 67 -3.11 -6.21 -7.58
N LEU A 68 -3.23 -5.96 -6.27
CA LEU A 68 -3.71 -6.94 -5.29
C LEU A 68 -5.14 -7.37 -5.61
N ILE A 69 -6.06 -6.42 -5.83
CA ILE A 69 -7.45 -6.71 -6.19
C ILE A 69 -7.52 -7.52 -7.48
N LYS A 70 -6.75 -7.11 -8.51
CA LYS A 70 -6.74 -7.81 -9.81
C LYS A 70 -6.19 -9.24 -9.72
N ARG A 71 -5.22 -9.49 -8.83
CA ARG A 71 -4.69 -10.85 -8.58
C ARG A 71 -5.73 -11.71 -7.87
N SER A 72 -6.33 -11.18 -6.81
CA SER A 72 -7.40 -11.89 -6.08
C SER A 72 -8.59 -12.22 -6.98
N ALA A 73 -8.95 -11.35 -7.93
CA ALA A 73 -10.03 -11.58 -8.89
C ALA A 73 -9.69 -12.56 -10.03
N LYS A 74 -8.41 -12.91 -10.22
CA LYS A 74 -7.96 -13.83 -11.28
C LYS A 74 -7.67 -15.24 -10.75
N GLU A 75 -7.62 -15.40 -9.43
CA GLU A 75 -7.46 -16.69 -8.75
C GLU A 75 -8.82 -17.40 -8.53
N GLU A 76 -9.93 -16.76 -8.91
CA GLU A 76 -11.27 -17.35 -9.06
C GLU A 76 -11.59 -17.65 -10.53
#